data_AF-A0A7Y1ZKZ4-F1
#
_entry.id   AF-A0A7Y1ZKZ4-F1
#
_cell.length_a   1.000
_cell.length_b   1.000
_cell.length_c   1.000
_cell.angle_alpha   90.00
_cell.angle_beta   90.00
_cell.angle_gamma   90.00
#
_symmetry.space_group_name_H-M   'P 1'
#
loop_
_entity.id
_entity.type
_entity.pdbx_description
1 polymer ?
#
loop_
_entity_poly.entity_id
_entity_poly.type
_entity_poly.pdbx_seq_one_letter_code
_entity_poly.pdbx_strand_id
1 'polypeptide(L)'
;MAKEDCATPSGHDFALANCGRRATRRAILKQSLAFTFVVALGGALDPAPALAAPGDGARESGSASSHIRLVIPPALQATGVDDISLYQLDKNATAYSDEFCLQGTAALGYRIIAQPGNAPYQLRNAQNRELPYQVRYRSDLRQEGGELLEPGTYSGPFRSDPRADACRHGRAVAFDLELSPEDAASAGPSAYSGSLTLTLVVE
;
A
#
# COMPACT_ATOMS: atom_id res chain seq x y z
N MET A 1 15.41 48.05 -25.14
CA MET A 1 14.31 47.78 -24.19
C MET A 1 13.01 47.84 -24.97
N ALA A 2 12.49 46.69 -25.39
CA ALA A 2 11.22 46.60 -26.10
C ALA A 2 10.16 46.08 -25.12
N LYS A 3 9.03 46.77 -25.05
CA LYS A 3 7.88 46.46 -24.22
C LYS A 3 6.94 45.62 -25.07
N GLU A 4 6.79 44.33 -24.73
CA GLU A 4 5.82 43.46 -25.38
C GLU A 4 4.50 43.54 -24.61
N ASP A 5 3.52 44.20 -25.22
CA ASP A 5 2.14 44.27 -24.73
C ASP A 5 1.37 43.03 -25.22
N CYS A 6 0.86 42.21 -24.29
CA CYS A 6 -0.10 41.14 -24.60
C CYS A 6 -1.53 41.70 -24.57
N ALA A 7 -2.20 41.66 -25.72
CA ALA A 7 -3.59 42.09 -25.87
C ALA A 7 -4.58 41.14 -25.19
N THR A 8 -5.58 41.71 -24.51
CA THR A 8 -6.73 41.03 -23.93
C THR A 8 -7.85 40.86 -24.97
N PRO A 9 -8.42 39.65 -25.15
CA PRO A 9 -9.61 39.48 -25.98
C PRO A 9 -10.89 39.76 -25.17
N SER A 10 -11.74 40.65 -25.70
CA SER A 10 -13.14 40.81 -25.30
C SER A 10 -14.02 40.12 -26.34
N GLY A 11 -14.81 39.14 -25.92
CA GLY A 11 -15.84 38.55 -26.78
C GLY A 11 -16.00 37.05 -26.54
N HIS A 12 -17.23 36.67 -26.24
CA HIS A 12 -17.68 35.30 -26.09
C HIS A 12 -17.39 34.50 -27.37
N ASP A 13 -16.32 33.72 -27.38
CA ASP A 13 -16.21 32.53 -28.22
C ASP A 13 -15.11 31.59 -27.70
N PHE A 14 -15.50 30.33 -27.55
CA PHE A 14 -14.65 29.22 -27.13
C PHE A 14 -13.61 28.92 -28.22
N ALA A 15 -12.38 29.41 -28.05
CA ALA A 15 -11.23 28.94 -28.81
C ALA A 15 -10.01 28.81 -27.88
N LEU A 16 -9.58 27.56 -27.65
CA LEU A 16 -8.40 27.20 -26.88
C LEU A 16 -7.12 27.68 -27.61
N ALA A 17 -6.64 28.87 -27.24
CA ALA A 17 -5.35 29.39 -27.68
C ALA A 17 -4.22 28.67 -26.93
N ASN A 18 -3.59 27.71 -27.62
CA ASN A 18 -2.40 26.99 -27.18
C ASN A 18 -1.17 27.90 -27.30
N CYS A 19 -0.92 28.71 -26.27
CA CYS A 19 0.30 29.52 -26.16
C CYS A 19 1.43 28.70 -25.54
N GLY A 20 2.37 28.25 -26.38
CA GLY A 20 3.47 27.38 -26.00
C GLY A 20 4.39 27.98 -24.94
N ARG A 21 4.80 27.13 -23.97
CA ARG A 21 5.95 27.39 -23.12
C ARG A 21 6.91 26.21 -23.11
N ARG A 22 8.02 26.49 -23.79
CA ARG A 22 9.39 25.94 -23.77
C ARG A 22 9.71 24.91 -22.70
N ALA A 23 10.16 23.75 -23.19
CA ALA A 23 10.85 22.71 -22.44
C ALA A 23 12.21 23.20 -21.91
N THR A 24 12.37 23.19 -20.59
CA THR A 24 13.68 23.23 -19.93
C THR A 24 14.02 21.82 -19.47
N ARG A 25 14.88 21.13 -20.23
CA ARG A 25 15.54 19.89 -19.81
C ARG A 25 16.51 20.21 -18.67
N ARG A 26 16.21 19.77 -17.45
CA ARG A 26 17.19 19.69 -16.36
C ARG A 26 17.54 18.22 -16.15
N ALA A 27 18.76 17.87 -16.49
CA ALA A 27 19.37 16.60 -16.14
C ALA A 27 19.57 16.57 -14.62
N ILE A 28 18.94 15.62 -13.93
CA ILE A 28 19.18 15.36 -12.51
C ILE A 28 20.02 14.10 -12.39
N LEU A 29 21.20 14.28 -11.80
CA LEU A 29 22.19 13.27 -11.46
C LEU A 29 21.53 12.08 -10.74
N LYS A 30 21.73 10.88 -11.28
CA LYS A 30 21.50 9.61 -10.58
C LYS A 30 22.58 9.43 -9.51
N GLN A 31 22.26 9.70 -8.25
CA GLN A 31 23.08 9.22 -7.13
C GLN A 31 22.50 7.89 -6.64
N SER A 32 23.10 6.80 -7.11
CA SER A 32 22.91 5.46 -6.53
C SER A 32 23.64 5.39 -5.19
N LEU A 33 22.92 5.55 -4.10
CA LEU A 33 23.39 5.16 -2.77
C LEU A 33 22.91 3.72 -2.50
N ALA A 34 23.81 2.78 -2.71
CA ALA A 34 23.63 1.40 -2.27
C ALA A 34 23.84 1.36 -0.75
N PHE A 35 22.74 1.31 0.01
CA PHE A 35 22.77 1.02 1.44
C PHE A 35 22.76 -0.51 1.62
N THR A 36 23.93 -1.08 1.90
CA THR A 36 24.07 -2.47 2.32
C THR A 36 23.91 -2.54 3.84
N PHE A 37 22.77 -3.03 4.31
CA PHE A 37 22.54 -3.31 5.72
C PHE A 37 22.83 -4.79 5.98
N VAL A 38 23.84 -5.08 6.81
CA VAL A 38 24.14 -6.42 7.31
C VAL A 38 23.40 -6.59 8.63
N VAL A 39 22.36 -7.42 8.65
CA VAL A 39 21.69 -7.83 9.90
C VAL A 39 22.35 -9.10 10.39
N ALA A 40 22.94 -9.03 11.59
CA ALA A 40 23.53 -10.15 12.29
C ALA A 40 22.42 -11.07 12.83
N LEU A 41 22.47 -12.34 12.42
CA LEU A 41 21.70 -13.44 13.03
C LEU A 41 22.38 -13.84 14.35
N GLY A 42 21.71 -13.63 15.47
CA GLY A 42 22.17 -14.08 16.78
C GLY A 42 21.01 -14.26 17.75
N GLY A 43 20.70 -15.51 18.09
CA GLY A 43 19.77 -15.86 19.16
C GLY A 43 19.00 -17.15 18.90
N ALA A 44 19.57 -18.29 19.29
CA ALA A 44 18.81 -19.52 19.49
C ALA A 44 17.95 -19.36 20.75
N LEU A 45 16.63 -19.45 20.60
CA LEU A 45 15.69 -19.54 21.71
C LEU A 45 15.27 -21.00 21.86
N ASP A 46 15.58 -21.56 23.04
CA ASP A 46 15.14 -22.87 23.51
C ASP A 46 13.60 -22.96 23.49
N PRO A 47 13.01 -24.03 22.94
CA PRO A 47 11.59 -24.30 23.10
C PRO A 47 11.32 -24.83 24.51
N ALA A 48 10.68 -24.00 25.34
CA ALA A 48 10.10 -24.45 26.61
C ALA A 48 8.94 -25.43 26.34
N PRO A 49 8.82 -26.55 27.08
CA PRO A 49 7.70 -27.47 26.95
C PRO A 49 6.41 -26.83 27.50
N ALA A 50 5.43 -26.63 26.62
CA ALA A 50 4.10 -26.17 26.99
C ALA A 50 3.32 -27.31 27.69
N LEU A 51 2.92 -27.08 28.94
CA LEU A 51 1.95 -27.90 29.66
C LEU A 51 0.57 -27.62 29.07
N ALA A 52 0.00 -28.61 28.38
CA ALA A 52 -1.38 -28.57 27.92
C ALA A 52 -2.32 -28.73 29.12
N ALA A 53 -3.04 -27.66 29.48
CA ALA A 53 -4.18 -27.74 30.37
C ALA A 53 -5.40 -28.26 29.57
N PRO A 54 -6.09 -29.32 30.03
CA PRO A 54 -7.31 -29.77 29.40
C PRO A 54 -8.51 -28.97 29.90
N GLY A 55 -9.36 -28.54 28.97
CA GLY A 55 -10.80 -28.33 29.21
C GLY A 55 -11.24 -26.90 29.47
N ASP A 56 -11.64 -26.22 28.39
CA ASP A 56 -13.00 -25.66 28.22
C ASP A 56 -13.06 -24.89 26.89
N GLY A 57 -13.51 -25.56 25.83
CA GLY A 57 -14.01 -24.93 24.59
C GLY A 57 -13.17 -23.80 23.98
N ALA A 58 -11.84 -23.80 24.17
CA ALA A 58 -10.98 -22.73 23.70
C ALA A 58 -11.10 -22.63 22.19
N ARG A 59 -11.68 -21.52 21.70
CA ARG A 59 -11.68 -21.19 20.28
C ARG A 59 -10.24 -21.20 19.81
N GLU A 60 -9.91 -22.16 18.95
CA GLU A 60 -8.65 -22.22 18.23
C GLU A 60 -8.46 -20.88 17.52
N SER A 61 -7.47 -20.11 17.97
CA SER A 61 -7.15 -18.79 17.42
C SER A 61 -5.85 -18.89 16.64
N GLY A 62 -5.91 -18.57 15.35
CA GLY A 62 -4.74 -18.30 14.52
C GLY A 62 -4.41 -16.81 14.55
N SER A 63 -3.14 -16.47 14.34
CA SER A 63 -2.70 -15.10 14.08
C SER A 63 -2.07 -15.02 12.70
N ALA A 64 -2.11 -13.86 12.09
CA ALA A 64 -1.38 -13.61 10.87
C ALA A 64 -0.70 -12.23 10.90
N SER A 65 0.46 -12.06 10.29
CA SER A 65 1.11 -10.76 10.17
C SER A 65 1.68 -10.56 8.78
N SER A 66 1.63 -9.33 8.25
CA SER A 66 2.24 -8.99 6.97
C SER A 66 3.12 -7.78 7.16
N HIS A 67 4.37 -7.87 6.72
CA HIS A 67 5.29 -6.73 6.73
C HIS A 67 5.13 -5.94 5.43
N ILE A 68 4.93 -4.63 5.55
CA ILE A 68 4.54 -3.80 4.42
C ILE A 68 5.62 -2.80 4.09
N ARG A 69 6.15 -2.91 2.87
CA ARG A 69 7.18 -2.01 2.37
C ARG A 69 6.60 -1.08 1.32
N LEU A 70 6.51 0.21 1.64
CA LEU A 70 6.06 1.22 0.69
C LEU A 70 7.25 1.90 0.02
N VAL A 71 7.27 1.91 -1.32
CA VAL A 71 8.25 2.65 -2.11
C VAL A 71 7.56 3.84 -2.74
N ILE A 72 7.87 5.04 -2.24
CA ILE A 72 7.20 6.29 -2.61
C ILE A 72 8.20 7.18 -3.36
N PRO A 73 7.84 7.70 -4.54
CA PRO A 73 8.69 8.63 -5.27
C PRO A 73 8.75 9.99 -4.55
N PRO A 74 9.84 10.78 -4.68
CA PRO A 74 10.03 12.02 -3.92
C PRO A 74 8.96 13.11 -4.11
N ALA A 75 8.16 13.03 -5.17
CA ALA A 75 7.06 13.97 -5.46
C ALA A 75 5.79 13.66 -4.65
N LEU A 76 5.73 12.48 -4.02
CA LEU A 76 4.68 12.05 -3.12
C LEU A 76 5.28 11.82 -1.74
N GLN A 77 4.49 12.06 -0.71
CA GLN A 77 4.80 11.74 0.67
C GLN A 77 3.69 10.84 1.18
N ALA A 78 4.06 9.75 1.84
CA ALA A 78 3.11 8.93 2.57
C ALA A 78 3.39 9.00 4.07
N THR A 79 2.33 9.06 4.87
CA THR A 79 2.40 9.11 6.32
C THR A 79 1.35 8.18 6.93
N GLY A 80 1.66 7.57 8.08
CA GLY A 80 0.76 6.63 8.75
C GLY A 80 0.73 5.26 8.08
N VAL A 81 1.86 4.82 7.52
CA VAL A 81 1.99 3.46 6.96
C VAL A 81 2.54 2.59 8.08
N ASP A 82 1.74 1.65 8.54
CA ASP A 82 2.11 0.73 9.60
C ASP A 82 2.13 -0.72 9.08
N ASP A 83 2.70 -1.63 9.87
CA ASP A 83 2.63 -3.06 9.58
C ASP A 83 1.24 -3.60 9.95
N ILE A 84 0.65 -4.43 9.08
CA ILE A 84 -0.61 -5.09 9.40
C ILE A 84 -0.37 -6.34 10.26
N SER A 85 -0.97 -6.32 11.44
CA SER A 85 -1.09 -7.48 12.32
C SER A 85 -2.55 -7.94 12.41
N LEU A 86 -2.81 -9.15 11.92
CA LEU A 86 -4.09 -9.83 11.94
C LEU A 86 -4.19 -10.65 13.23
N TYR A 87 -4.75 -10.04 14.28
CA TYR A 87 -5.02 -10.73 15.53
C TYR A 87 -6.37 -11.43 15.45
N GLN A 88 -6.39 -12.74 15.71
CA GLN A 88 -7.59 -13.58 15.73
C GLN A 88 -8.35 -13.51 14.40
N LEU A 89 -8.01 -14.43 13.50
CA LEU A 89 -8.83 -14.72 12.32
C LEU A 89 -10.18 -15.28 12.81
N ASP A 90 -11.13 -14.39 13.13
CA ASP A 90 -12.52 -14.79 13.35
C ASP A 90 -13.05 -15.33 12.02
N LYS A 91 -13.84 -16.41 12.07
CA LYS A 91 -14.42 -17.06 10.89
C LYS A 91 -15.28 -16.12 10.04
N ASN A 92 -15.64 -14.96 10.60
CA ASN A 92 -16.47 -13.95 9.97
C ASN A 92 -15.69 -12.67 9.57
N ALA A 93 -14.46 -12.48 10.04
CA ALA A 93 -13.65 -11.29 9.74
C ALA A 93 -12.67 -11.61 8.60
N THR A 94 -13.08 -11.28 7.38
CA THR A 94 -12.34 -11.63 6.16
C THR A 94 -11.55 -10.47 5.56
N ALA A 95 -11.71 -9.25 6.07
CA ALA A 95 -11.06 -8.07 5.50
C ALA A 95 -10.41 -7.24 6.60
N TYR A 96 -9.18 -6.80 6.35
CA TYR A 96 -8.42 -5.96 7.24
C TYR A 96 -7.88 -4.77 6.47
N SER A 97 -8.16 -3.57 6.98
CA SER A 97 -7.81 -2.31 6.35
C SER A 97 -6.72 -1.64 7.15
N ASP A 98 -5.72 -1.10 6.47
CA ASP A 98 -4.81 -0.11 7.04
C ASP A 98 -4.89 1.19 6.26
N GLU A 99 -5.01 2.29 6.99
CA GLU A 99 -5.30 3.61 6.47
C GLU A 99 -4.05 4.48 6.54
N PHE A 100 -3.70 5.10 5.42
CA PHE A 100 -2.56 5.99 5.34
C PHE A 100 -2.89 7.21 4.50
N CYS A 101 -2.03 8.22 4.54
CA CYS A 101 -2.21 9.41 3.74
C CYS A 101 -1.17 9.53 2.65
N LEU A 102 -1.62 10.02 1.49
CA LEU A 102 -0.80 10.34 0.34
C LEU A 102 -0.94 11.83 0.01
N GLN A 103 0.15 12.56 0.23
CA GLN A 103 0.25 13.98 -0.08
C GLN A 103 1.19 14.19 -1.26
N GLY A 104 0.77 15.00 -2.24
CA GLY A 104 1.62 15.48 -3.32
C GLY A 104 1.88 16.97 -3.20
N THR A 105 2.96 17.48 -3.79
CA THR A 105 3.18 18.94 -3.91
C THR A 105 2.20 19.59 -4.90
N ALA A 106 1.58 18.79 -5.77
CA ALA A 106 0.49 19.15 -6.67
C ALA A 106 -0.50 17.98 -6.78
N ALA A 107 -1.59 18.17 -7.54
CA ALA A 107 -2.46 17.06 -7.94
C ALA A 107 -1.73 16.22 -9.01
N LEU A 108 -1.06 15.16 -8.57
CA LEU A 108 -0.29 14.26 -9.41
C LEU A 108 -1.10 13.01 -9.72
N GLY A 109 -1.03 12.55 -10.97
CA GLY A 109 -1.50 11.21 -11.33
C GLY A 109 -0.52 10.17 -10.82
N TYR A 110 -1.02 9.04 -10.31
CA TYR A 110 -0.18 7.92 -9.94
C TYR A 110 -0.90 6.59 -10.13
N ARG A 111 -0.13 5.52 -10.22
CA ARG A 111 -0.58 4.13 -10.22
C ARG A 111 0.15 3.36 -9.13
N ILE A 112 -0.39 2.21 -8.76
CA ILE A 112 0.19 1.32 -7.75
C ILE A 112 0.56 0.00 -8.40
N ILE A 113 1.70 -0.55 -8.00
CA ILE A 113 2.10 -1.93 -8.26
C ILE A 113 2.22 -2.62 -6.90
N ALA A 114 1.48 -3.72 -6.72
CA ALA A 114 1.58 -4.55 -5.54
C ALA A 114 2.41 -5.80 -5.84
N GLN A 115 3.44 -6.03 -5.05
CA GLN A 115 4.41 -7.11 -5.25
C GLN A 115 4.48 -7.93 -3.96
N PRO A 116 3.96 -9.17 -3.94
CA PRO A 116 4.09 -10.00 -2.76
C PRO A 116 5.52 -10.54 -2.63
N GLY A 117 5.92 -10.86 -1.39
CA GLY A 117 7.19 -11.55 -1.14
C GLY A 117 7.24 -12.95 -1.75
N ASN A 118 6.09 -13.62 -1.84
CA ASN A 118 5.90 -14.89 -2.54
C ASN A 118 4.73 -14.71 -3.51
N ALA A 119 4.86 -15.11 -4.78
CA ALA A 119 3.77 -15.06 -5.75
C ALA A 119 3.11 -16.45 -5.89
N PRO A 120 1.76 -16.56 -5.91
CA PRO A 120 0.75 -15.49 -5.76
C PRO A 120 0.66 -14.97 -4.31
N TYR A 121 -0.18 -13.97 -4.03
CA TYR A 121 -0.41 -13.44 -2.66
C TYR A 121 -0.71 -14.57 -1.66
N GLN A 122 0.28 -14.89 -0.83
CA GLN A 122 0.20 -15.97 0.15
C GLN A 122 0.95 -15.60 1.43
N LEU A 123 0.34 -15.94 2.56
CA LEU A 123 1.00 -15.99 3.85
C LEU A 123 1.49 -17.42 4.11
N ARG A 124 2.59 -17.59 4.85
CA ARG A 124 3.14 -18.90 5.21
C ARG A 124 3.35 -19.03 6.70
N ASN A 125 3.10 -20.21 7.25
CA ASN A 125 3.41 -20.51 8.65
C ASN A 125 4.73 -21.31 8.80
N ALA A 126 5.12 -21.61 10.04
CA ALA A 126 6.34 -22.38 10.34
C ALA A 126 6.34 -23.81 9.77
N GLN A 127 5.16 -24.37 9.46
CA GLN A 127 4.99 -25.68 8.82
C GLN A 127 4.91 -25.59 7.29
N ASN A 128 5.19 -24.42 6.71
CA ASN A 128 5.07 -24.12 5.28
C ASN A 128 3.67 -24.35 4.70
N ARG A 129 2.62 -24.23 5.53
CA ARG A 129 1.24 -24.14 5.03
C ARG A 129 1.02 -22.75 4.47
N GLU A 130 0.29 -22.68 3.37
CA GLU A 130 -0.01 -21.44 2.65
C GLU A 130 -1.45 -20.99 2.98
N LEU A 131 -1.63 -19.70 3.18
CA LEU A 131 -2.93 -19.05 3.34
C LEU A 131 -3.04 -17.95 2.27
N PRO A 132 -3.83 -18.15 1.20
CA PRO A 132 -3.99 -17.17 0.14
C PRO A 132 -4.73 -15.94 0.65
N TYR A 133 -4.39 -14.77 0.11
CA TYR A 133 -5.09 -13.52 0.38
C TYR A 133 -5.20 -12.67 -0.88
N GLN A 134 -6.01 -11.62 -0.82
CA GLN A 134 -6.14 -10.61 -1.87
C GLN A 134 -5.76 -9.25 -1.31
N VAL A 135 -5.25 -8.38 -2.18
CA VAL A 135 -4.93 -7.00 -1.84
C VAL A 135 -5.86 -6.10 -2.63
N ARG A 136 -6.56 -5.22 -1.95
CA ARG A 136 -7.36 -4.17 -2.58
C ARG A 136 -6.85 -2.80 -2.17
N TYR A 137 -7.11 -1.79 -2.99
CA TYR A 137 -6.74 -0.43 -2.70
C TYR A 137 -7.94 0.51 -2.85
N ARG A 138 -8.14 1.36 -1.84
CA ARG A 138 -9.17 2.39 -1.78
C ARG A 138 -8.52 3.76 -1.80
N SER A 139 -8.76 4.50 -2.88
CA SER A 139 -8.29 5.89 -3.02
C SER A 139 -9.13 6.92 -2.28
N ASP A 140 -10.28 6.49 -1.72
CA ASP A 140 -11.20 7.30 -0.94
C ASP A 140 -11.93 6.36 0.04
N LEU A 141 -11.75 6.56 1.34
CA LEU A 141 -12.40 5.72 2.37
C LEU A 141 -13.93 5.73 2.32
N ARG A 142 -14.54 6.71 1.62
CA ARG A 142 -15.99 6.77 1.41
C ARG A 142 -16.48 5.80 0.35
N GLN A 143 -15.60 5.26 -0.47
CA GLN A 143 -15.94 4.24 -1.46
C GLN A 143 -16.02 2.87 -0.78
N GLU A 144 -17.14 2.19 -0.98
CA GLU A 144 -17.28 0.79 -0.61
C GLU A 144 -16.52 -0.08 -1.62
N GLY A 145 -15.61 -0.90 -1.10
CA GLY A 145 -14.74 -1.75 -1.90
C GLY A 145 -13.57 -0.99 -2.53
N GLY A 146 -12.43 -1.67 -2.63
CA GLY A 146 -11.25 -1.19 -3.34
C GLY A 146 -11.09 -1.81 -4.73
N GLU A 147 -10.18 -1.25 -5.50
CA GLU A 147 -9.65 -1.89 -6.70
C GLU A 147 -8.81 -3.10 -6.30
N LEU A 148 -9.07 -4.27 -6.90
CA LEU A 148 -8.24 -5.45 -6.71
C LEU A 148 -6.87 -5.25 -7.38
N LEU A 149 -5.79 -5.37 -6.61
CA LEU A 149 -4.43 -5.20 -7.11
C LEU A 149 -3.84 -6.56 -7.50
N GLU A 150 -3.70 -6.85 -8.79
CA GLU A 150 -3.04 -8.07 -9.23
C GLU A 150 -1.51 -8.02 -9.01
N PRO A 151 -0.85 -9.15 -8.66
CA PRO A 151 0.59 -9.17 -8.41
C PRO A 151 1.42 -8.68 -9.61
N GLY A 152 2.24 -7.65 -9.40
CA GLY A 152 3.15 -7.12 -10.41
C GLY A 152 2.48 -6.34 -11.54
N THR A 153 1.16 -6.14 -11.48
CA THR A 153 0.39 -5.39 -12.49
C THR A 153 0.11 -3.97 -11.99
N TYR A 154 0.03 -3.01 -12.92
CA TYR A 154 -0.41 -1.65 -12.60
C TYR A 154 -1.90 -1.60 -12.32
N SER A 155 -2.27 -0.92 -11.23
CA SER A 155 -3.65 -0.51 -10.96
C SER A 155 -4.21 0.44 -12.02
N GLY A 156 -5.48 0.82 -11.91
CA GLY A 156 -6.04 2.02 -12.51
C GLY A 156 -5.33 3.30 -12.06
N PRO A 157 -5.54 4.42 -12.77
CA PRO A 157 -4.95 5.70 -12.40
C PRO A 157 -5.68 6.33 -11.21
N PHE A 158 -4.90 6.85 -10.27
CA PHE A 158 -5.35 7.61 -9.10
C PHE A 158 -4.79 9.04 -9.13
N ARG A 159 -5.28 9.88 -8.23
CA ARG A 159 -4.80 11.26 -8.07
C ARG A 159 -4.48 11.58 -6.63
N SER A 160 -3.34 12.21 -6.39
CA SER A 160 -2.99 12.75 -5.09
C SER A 160 -3.76 14.03 -4.80
N ASP A 161 -4.06 14.28 -3.53
CA ASP A 161 -4.63 15.55 -3.08
C ASP A 161 -3.51 16.42 -2.48
N PRO A 162 -3.18 17.58 -3.08
CA PRO A 162 -2.14 18.44 -2.54
C PRO A 162 -2.53 19.11 -1.20
N ARG A 163 -3.82 19.06 -0.83
CA ARG A 163 -4.35 19.62 0.41
C ARG A 163 -4.55 18.58 1.52
N ALA A 164 -4.07 17.35 1.30
CA ALA A 164 -4.14 16.29 2.29
C ALA A 164 -3.14 16.49 3.43
N ASP A 165 -3.40 17.47 4.29
CA ASP A 165 -2.60 17.67 5.49
C ASP A 165 -2.94 16.58 6.52
N ALA A 166 -2.04 15.59 6.63
CA ALA A 166 -1.99 14.58 7.70
C ALA A 166 -3.32 13.86 7.99
N CYS A 167 -4.06 13.42 6.96
CA CYS A 167 -5.36 12.73 7.07
C CYS A 167 -6.50 13.52 7.70
N ARG A 168 -6.25 14.72 8.24
CA ARG A 168 -7.29 15.53 8.89
C ARG A 168 -8.22 16.21 7.89
N HIS A 169 -7.69 16.58 6.73
CA HIS A 169 -8.42 17.33 5.71
C HIS A 169 -8.30 16.72 4.30
N GLY A 170 -7.61 15.59 4.18
CA GLY A 170 -7.32 14.92 2.91
C GLY A 170 -8.15 13.67 2.65
N ARG A 171 -8.04 13.14 1.42
CA ARG A 171 -8.46 11.77 1.11
C ARG A 171 -7.47 10.81 1.76
N ALA A 172 -7.83 10.30 2.93
CA ALA A 172 -7.20 9.09 3.44
C ALA A 172 -7.43 7.97 2.42
N VAL A 173 -6.41 7.14 2.25
CA VAL A 173 -6.43 5.98 1.38
C VAL A 173 -6.24 4.75 2.25
N ALA A 174 -6.69 3.60 1.77
CA ALA A 174 -6.50 2.34 2.47
C ALA A 174 -6.03 1.27 1.50
N PHE A 175 -5.28 0.30 2.03
CA PHE A 175 -5.19 -1.01 1.40
C PHE A 175 -5.88 -2.03 2.30
N ASP A 176 -6.60 -2.95 1.67
CA ASP A 176 -7.35 -4.00 2.34
C ASP A 176 -6.69 -5.34 2.02
N LEU A 177 -6.39 -6.12 3.07
CA LEU A 177 -6.04 -7.53 2.97
C LEU A 177 -7.31 -8.35 3.17
N GLU A 178 -7.73 -9.05 2.12
CA GLU A 178 -8.92 -9.90 2.15
C GLU A 178 -8.54 -11.39 2.12
N LEU A 179 -9.09 -12.17 3.04
CA LEU A 179 -8.99 -13.63 3.12
C LEU A 179 -10.35 -14.22 2.76
N SER A 180 -10.40 -15.30 1.97
CA SER A 180 -11.69 -15.97 1.81
C SER A 180 -12.09 -16.64 3.14
N PRO A 181 -13.39 -16.68 3.50
CA PRO A 181 -13.82 -17.39 4.70
C PRO A 181 -13.42 -18.87 4.69
N GLU A 182 -13.41 -19.51 3.51
CA GLU A 182 -13.05 -20.92 3.33
C GLU A 182 -11.55 -21.16 3.60
N ASP A 183 -10.70 -20.25 3.11
CA ASP A 183 -9.26 -20.30 3.34
C ASP A 183 -8.92 -20.02 4.81
N ALA A 184 -9.56 -19.01 5.41
CA ALA A 184 -9.40 -18.71 6.83
C ALA A 184 -9.84 -19.87 7.73
N ALA A 185 -10.94 -20.54 7.38
CA ALA A 185 -11.44 -21.71 8.12
C ALA A 185 -10.53 -22.95 7.97
N SER A 186 -9.86 -23.12 6.82
CA SER A 186 -8.99 -24.27 6.54
C SER A 186 -7.54 -24.09 7.02
N ALA A 187 -7.10 -22.86 7.28
CA ALA A 187 -5.75 -22.54 7.76
C ALA A 187 -5.39 -23.25 9.09
N GLY A 188 -6.37 -23.51 9.95
CA GLY A 188 -6.16 -24.05 11.29
C GLY A 188 -5.42 -23.09 12.24
N PRO A 189 -5.25 -23.44 13.52
CA PRO A 189 -4.59 -22.59 14.50
C PRO A 189 -3.08 -22.55 14.27
N SER A 190 -2.59 -21.49 13.61
CA SER A 190 -1.16 -21.22 13.46
C SER A 190 -0.90 -19.74 13.25
N ALA A 191 0.35 -19.34 13.39
CA ALA A 191 0.83 -18.00 13.05
C ALA A 191 1.30 -17.98 11.59
N TYR A 192 0.65 -17.19 10.75
CA TYR A 192 1.01 -17.01 9.34
C TYR A 192 1.74 -15.68 9.16
N SER A 193 2.76 -15.63 8.30
CA SER A 193 3.44 -14.38 7.97
C SER A 193 3.76 -14.24 6.49
N GLY A 194 3.88 -12.99 6.04
CA GLY A 194 4.26 -12.65 4.68
C GLY A 194 4.82 -11.25 4.57
N SER A 195 5.15 -10.85 3.34
CA SER A 195 5.51 -9.48 3.03
C SER A 195 4.81 -9.00 1.77
N LEU A 196 4.51 -7.71 1.74
CA LEU A 196 3.89 -7.03 0.61
C LEU A 196 4.68 -5.75 0.33
N THR A 197 5.12 -5.56 -0.90
CA THR A 197 5.72 -4.30 -1.35
C THR A 197 4.72 -3.56 -2.23
N LEU A 198 4.38 -2.33 -1.83
CA LEU A 198 3.56 -1.44 -2.64
C LEU A 198 4.47 -0.36 -3.25
N THR A 199 4.42 -0.22 -4.57
CA THR A 199 5.21 0.79 -5.30
C THR A 199 4.28 1.80 -5.96
N LEU A 200 4.44 3.08 -5.62
CA LEU A 200 3.73 4.16 -6.29
C LEU A 200 4.53 4.65 -7.49
N VAL A 201 3.88 4.72 -8.65
CA VAL A 201 4.47 5.21 -9.90
C VAL A 201 3.71 6.45 -10.33
N VAL A 202 4.38 7.61 -10.31
CA VAL A 202 3.81 8.88 -10.78
C VAL A 202 3.78 8.90 -12.31
N GLU A 203 2.67 9.37 -12.88
CA GLU A 203 2.47 9.54 -14.32
C GLU A 203 2.94 10.91 -14.84
#